data_AF-A0A9C8WT41-F1
#
_entry.id   AF-A0A9C8WT41-F1
#
_cell.length_a   1.000
_cell.length_b   1.000
_cell.length_c   1.000
_cell.angle_alpha   90.00
_cell.angle_beta   90.00
_cell.angle_gamma   90.00
#
_symmetry.space_group_name_H-M   'P 1'
#
loop_
_entity.id
_entity.type
_entity.pdbx_description
1 polymer ?
#
loop_
_entity_poly.entity_id
_entity_poly.type
_entity_poly.pdbx_seq_one_letter_code
_entity_poly.pdbx_strand_id
1 'polypeptide(L)'
;LMRTLGSRLELVGDDLFCTNVTLIERGIRESVANAVLIKLNQIGTLTETIAATRMARDHGWGAFVSHRSGETVDSFIADMTVALDTGHLKTGAPARGERVEKYNQLLRIEEELGAAARYAGVGAYVVRPQGGGR
;
A
#
# COMPACT_ATOMS: atom_id res chain seq x y z
N LEU A 1 11.21 1.11 17.41
CA LEU A 1 11.36 1.77 16.09
C LEU A 1 10.43 2.98 15.97
N MET A 2 9.11 2.80 16.13
CA MET A 2 8.11 3.88 15.99
C MET A 2 8.43 5.14 16.81
N ARG A 3 8.76 5.00 18.10
CA ARG A 3 9.15 6.12 18.99
C ARG A 3 10.33 6.95 18.47
N THR A 4 11.27 6.32 17.75
CA THR A 4 12.54 6.94 17.35
C THR A 4 12.50 7.47 15.92
N LEU A 5 11.80 6.77 15.01
CA LEU A 5 11.85 7.04 13.57
C LEU A 5 10.49 7.33 12.93
N GLY A 6 9.38 7.05 13.62
CA GLY A 6 8.03 7.11 13.03
C GLY A 6 7.55 8.51 12.62
N SER A 7 8.24 9.57 13.08
CA SER A 7 8.00 10.96 12.68
C SER A 7 8.77 11.38 11.43
N ARG A 8 9.62 10.49 10.90
CA ARG A 8 10.51 10.76 9.77
C ARG A 8 10.39 9.73 8.66
N LEU A 9 10.00 8.50 8.99
CA LEU A 9 9.99 7.36 8.08
C LEU A 9 8.66 6.61 8.18
N GLU A 10 8.26 6.01 7.07
CA GLU A 10 7.24 4.97 7.07
C GLU A 10 7.88 3.63 7.47
N LEU A 11 7.35 3.07 8.54
CA LEU A 11 7.68 1.78 9.09
C LEU A 11 6.56 0.83 8.66
N VAL A 12 6.79 0.14 7.54
CA VAL A 12 5.81 -0.72 6.90
C VAL A 12 5.82 -2.11 7.55
N GLY A 13 4.72 -2.54 8.15
CA GLY A 13 4.56 -3.90 8.66
C GLY A 13 4.06 -4.86 7.57
N ASP A 14 4.79 -5.95 7.35
CA ASP A 14 4.41 -7.04 6.42
C ASP A 14 3.88 -8.25 7.21
N ASP A 15 4.79 -9.13 7.66
CA ASP A 15 4.43 -10.32 8.46
C ASP A 15 3.84 -9.97 9.84
N LEU A 16 4.04 -8.73 10.30
CA LEU A 16 3.44 -8.24 11.54
C LEU A 16 1.91 -8.15 11.43
N PHE A 17 1.40 -7.87 10.23
CA PHE A 17 -0.01 -7.60 10.01
C PHE A 17 -0.68 -8.63 9.11
N CYS A 18 0.06 -9.29 8.21
CA CYS A 18 -0.44 -10.32 7.31
C CYS A 18 -1.74 -9.92 6.58
N THR A 19 -1.89 -8.63 6.24
CA THR A 19 -3.12 -8.06 5.64
C THR A 19 -4.40 -8.32 6.47
N ASN A 20 -4.28 -8.55 7.78
CA ASN A 20 -5.39 -8.86 8.68
C ASN A 20 -5.87 -7.61 9.43
N VAL A 21 -7.16 -7.30 9.33
CA VAL A 21 -7.77 -6.10 9.92
C VAL A 21 -7.55 -6.03 11.43
N THR A 22 -7.74 -7.12 12.16
CA THR A 22 -7.59 -7.17 13.63
C THR A 22 -6.15 -6.91 14.06
N LEU A 23 -5.16 -7.42 13.31
CA LEU A 23 -3.75 -7.16 13.59
C LEU A 23 -3.36 -5.71 13.28
N ILE A 24 -3.89 -5.14 12.19
CA ILE A 24 -3.67 -3.74 11.83
C ILE A 24 -4.28 -2.82 12.90
N GLU A 25 -5.53 -3.04 13.29
CA GLU A 25 -6.22 -2.27 14.32
C GLU A 25 -5.45 -2.29 15.64
N ARG A 26 -4.99 -3.48 16.05
CA ARG A 26 -4.13 -3.63 17.23
C ARG A 26 -2.83 -2.84 17.08
N GLY A 27 -2.18 -2.92 15.92
CA GLY A 27 -0.95 -2.19 15.63
C GLY A 27 -1.09 -0.67 15.68
N ILE A 28 -2.24 -0.16 15.23
CA ILE A 28 -2.61 1.26 15.32
C ILE A 28 -2.73 1.65 16.80
N ARG A 29 -3.53 0.91 17.57
CA ARG A 29 -3.74 1.17 19.01
C ARG A 29 -2.44 1.15 19.81
N GLU A 30 -1.56 0.20 19.49
CA GLU A 30 -0.27 0.03 20.17
C GLU A 30 0.86 0.89 19.56
N SER A 31 0.59 1.66 18.50
CA SER A 31 1.55 2.52 17.81
C SER A 31 2.85 1.79 17.44
N VAL A 32 2.73 0.61 16.83
CA VAL A 32 3.89 -0.25 16.52
C VAL A 32 4.53 0.06 15.16
N ALA A 33 3.75 0.65 14.25
CA ALA A 33 4.11 1.01 12.87
C ALA A 33 3.31 2.26 12.44
N ASN A 34 3.44 2.69 11.19
CA ASN A 34 2.63 3.75 10.58
C ASN A 34 2.28 3.46 9.10
N ALA A 35 2.55 2.23 8.64
CA ALA A 35 2.15 1.74 7.34
C ALA A 35 2.04 0.21 7.33
N VAL A 36 1.31 -0.35 6.37
CA VAL A 36 1.11 -1.79 6.20
C VAL A 36 1.36 -2.21 4.74
N LEU A 37 1.96 -3.40 4.57
CA LEU A 37 2.06 -4.06 3.28
C LEU A 37 0.81 -4.93 3.04
N ILE A 38 0.09 -4.66 1.97
CA ILE A 38 -1.18 -5.31 1.62
C ILE A 38 -0.91 -6.39 0.55
N LYS A 39 -1.15 -7.65 0.91
CA LYS A 39 -1.03 -8.82 0.02
C LYS A 39 -2.35 -9.58 0.04
N LEU A 40 -3.08 -9.52 -1.08
CA LEU A 40 -4.44 -10.05 -1.22
C LEU A 40 -4.54 -11.51 -0.77
N ASN A 41 -3.59 -12.35 -1.20
CA ASN A 41 -3.61 -13.78 -0.91
C ASN A 41 -3.19 -14.14 0.53
N GLN A 42 -2.85 -13.18 1.40
CA GLN A 42 -2.69 -13.44 2.83
C GLN A 42 -4.04 -13.44 3.57
N ILE A 43 -5.03 -12.68 3.08
CA ILE A 43 -6.35 -12.57 3.71
C ILE A 43 -7.43 -13.34 2.94
N GLY A 44 -7.27 -13.50 1.63
CA GLY A 44 -8.01 -14.46 0.80
C GLY A 44 -9.11 -13.86 -0.07
N THR A 45 -9.75 -12.74 0.34
CA THR A 45 -10.81 -12.09 -0.44
C THR A 45 -10.55 -10.62 -0.74
N LEU A 46 -11.15 -10.11 -1.82
CA LEU A 46 -11.09 -8.68 -2.16
C LEU A 46 -11.75 -7.81 -1.09
N THR A 47 -12.90 -8.24 -0.57
CA THR A 47 -13.64 -7.49 0.47
C THR A 47 -12.78 -7.29 1.71
N GLU A 48 -12.12 -8.36 2.18
CA GLU A 48 -11.25 -8.26 3.36
C GLU A 48 -9.98 -7.44 3.07
N THR A 49 -9.44 -7.55 1.84
CA THR A 49 -8.29 -6.73 1.44
C THR A 49 -8.65 -5.23 1.40
N ILE A 50 -9.83 -4.89 0.90
CA ILE A 50 -10.35 -3.51 0.91
C ILE A 50 -10.55 -3.04 2.35
N ALA A 51 -11.11 -3.89 3.22
CA ALA A 51 -11.29 -3.57 4.64
C ALA A 51 -9.96 -3.30 5.34
N ALA A 52 -8.93 -4.13 5.11
CA ALA A 52 -7.58 -3.94 5.65
C ALA A 52 -6.92 -2.65 5.15
N THR A 53 -7.09 -2.36 3.84
CA THR A 53 -6.57 -1.12 3.23
C THR A 53 -7.23 0.12 3.82
N ARG A 54 -8.57 0.11 3.96
CA ARG A 54 -9.33 1.22 4.57
C ARG A 54 -8.99 1.40 6.04
N MET A 55 -8.88 0.30 6.81
CA MET A 55 -8.47 0.35 8.21
C MET A 55 -7.17 1.14 8.40
N ALA A 56 -6.16 0.89 7.55
CA ALA A 56 -4.92 1.65 7.59
C ALA A 56 -5.13 3.13 7.20
N ARG A 57 -5.75 3.39 6.04
CA ARG A 57 -5.92 4.74 5.51
C ARG A 57 -6.74 5.66 6.41
N ASP A 58 -7.85 5.16 6.95
CA ASP A 58 -8.77 5.94 7.79
C ASP A 58 -8.10 6.40 9.09
N HIS A 59 -7.06 5.68 9.53
CA HIS A 59 -6.22 6.02 10.68
C HIS A 59 -4.94 6.78 10.28
N GLY A 60 -4.83 7.20 9.01
CA GLY A 60 -3.69 7.94 8.50
C GLY A 60 -2.40 7.13 8.40
N TRP A 61 -2.50 5.80 8.31
CA TRP A 61 -1.36 4.93 7.96
C TRP A 61 -1.23 4.78 6.44
N GLY A 62 -0.01 4.56 5.98
CA GLY A 62 0.27 4.21 4.60
C GLY A 62 -0.21 2.79 4.28
N ALA A 63 -0.73 2.56 3.08
CA ALA A 63 -1.11 1.24 2.61
C ALA A 63 -0.31 0.92 1.33
N PHE A 64 0.50 -0.12 1.37
CA PHE A 64 1.38 -0.49 0.27
C PHE A 64 0.86 -1.76 -0.37
N VAL A 65 0.16 -1.65 -1.51
CA VAL A 65 -0.23 -2.83 -2.28
C VAL A 65 1.03 -3.55 -2.75
N SER A 66 1.06 -4.87 -2.64
CA SER A 66 2.28 -5.65 -2.89
C SER A 66 2.01 -6.93 -3.67
N HIS A 67 2.98 -7.24 -4.52
CA HIS A 67 3.14 -8.54 -5.15
C HIS A 67 3.52 -9.64 -4.15
N ARG A 68 3.64 -10.88 -4.65
CA ARG A 68 4.30 -12.01 -3.98
C ARG A 68 5.56 -12.43 -4.71
N SER A 69 6.43 -13.20 -4.05
CA SER A 69 7.70 -13.68 -4.63
C SER A 69 7.50 -14.62 -5.82
N GLY A 70 6.50 -15.52 -5.75
CA GLY A 70 5.95 -16.24 -6.90
C GLY A 70 4.73 -15.47 -7.42
N GLU A 71 4.76 -15.08 -8.69
CA GLU A 71 3.76 -14.20 -9.28
C GLU A 71 3.40 -14.64 -10.69
N THR A 72 2.19 -14.30 -11.14
CA THR A 72 1.71 -14.56 -12.50
C THR A 72 1.71 -13.26 -13.32
N VAL A 73 1.26 -13.30 -14.57
CA VAL A 73 1.08 -12.08 -15.37
C VAL A 73 -0.16 -11.26 -14.99
N ASP A 74 -0.99 -11.74 -14.05
CA ASP A 74 -2.15 -11.02 -13.55
C ASP A 74 -1.75 -9.63 -13.04
N SER A 75 -2.32 -8.56 -13.59
CA SER A 75 -1.95 -7.19 -13.26
C SER A 75 -2.90 -6.51 -12.26
N PHE A 76 -3.85 -7.25 -11.68
CA PHE A 76 -4.96 -6.69 -10.89
C PHE A 76 -4.51 -5.74 -9.77
N ILE A 77 -3.36 -6.02 -9.15
CA ILE A 77 -2.81 -5.18 -8.08
C ILE A 77 -2.45 -3.76 -8.56
N ALA A 78 -2.22 -3.53 -9.85
CA ALA A 78 -2.07 -2.20 -10.43
C ALA A 78 -3.40 -1.43 -10.38
N ASP A 79 -4.48 -2.02 -10.90
CA ASP A 79 -5.83 -1.46 -10.88
C ASP A 79 -6.31 -1.18 -9.45
N MET A 80 -6.10 -2.13 -8.54
CA MET A 80 -6.48 -1.98 -7.13
C MET A 80 -5.71 -0.84 -6.44
N THR A 81 -4.43 -0.64 -6.76
CA THR A 81 -3.62 0.47 -6.23
C THR A 81 -4.25 1.81 -6.61
N VAL A 82 -4.67 1.97 -7.87
CA VAL A 82 -5.30 3.20 -8.36
C VAL A 82 -6.72 3.36 -7.79
N ALA A 83 -7.52 2.29 -7.81
CA ALA A 83 -8.91 2.30 -7.34
C ALA A 83 -9.04 2.63 -5.85
N LEU A 84 -8.08 2.19 -5.03
CA LEU A 84 -8.02 2.49 -3.60
C LEU A 84 -7.09 3.67 -3.28
N ASP A 85 -6.58 4.36 -4.30
CA ASP A 85 -5.74 5.55 -4.21
C ASP A 85 -4.50 5.37 -3.31
N THR A 86 -3.97 4.14 -3.18
CA THR A 86 -3.02 3.80 -2.09
C THR A 86 -1.69 4.55 -2.18
N GLY A 87 -1.38 5.14 -3.33
CA GLY A 87 -0.17 5.91 -3.58
C GLY A 87 1.10 5.07 -3.72
N HIS A 88 1.09 3.81 -3.26
CA HIS A 88 2.23 2.92 -3.25
C HIS A 88 1.88 1.53 -3.80
N LEU A 89 2.70 1.07 -4.76
CA LEU A 89 2.72 -0.30 -5.26
C LEU A 89 4.13 -0.88 -5.21
N LYS A 90 4.29 -1.98 -4.47
CA LYS A 90 5.53 -2.78 -4.44
C LYS A 90 5.37 -3.99 -5.35
N THR A 91 5.80 -3.85 -6.61
CA THR A 91 5.64 -4.90 -7.63
C THR A 91 6.96 -5.45 -8.21
N GLY A 92 8.09 -5.25 -7.52
CA GLY A 92 9.39 -5.84 -7.88
C GLY A 92 10.21 -4.98 -8.83
N ALA A 93 11.38 -5.46 -9.27
CA ALA A 93 12.17 -4.75 -10.28
C ALA A 93 11.44 -4.74 -11.64
N PRO A 94 11.74 -3.78 -12.54
CA PRO A 94 11.23 -3.78 -13.92
C PRO A 94 11.95 -4.83 -14.77
N ALA A 95 11.88 -6.08 -14.32
CA ALA A 95 12.49 -7.25 -14.93
C ALA A 95 11.59 -8.46 -14.65
N ARG A 96 11.60 -9.43 -15.55
CA ARG A 96 10.71 -10.60 -15.57
C ARG A 96 9.26 -10.21 -15.93
N GLY A 97 8.64 -10.96 -16.84
CA GLY A 97 7.36 -10.59 -17.46
C GLY A 97 6.23 -10.40 -16.44
N GLU A 98 6.18 -11.23 -15.40
CA GLU A 98 5.20 -11.14 -14.33
C GLU A 98 5.29 -9.86 -13.50
N ARG A 99 6.44 -9.16 -13.49
CA ARG A 99 6.61 -7.87 -12.81
C ARG A 99 6.32 -6.72 -13.75
N VAL A 100 6.91 -6.80 -14.95
CA VAL A 100 6.75 -5.81 -16.02
C VAL A 100 5.28 -5.61 -16.35
N GLU A 101 4.46 -6.66 -16.34
CA GLU A 101 3.04 -6.53 -16.70
C GLU A 101 2.24 -5.62 -15.76
N LYS A 102 2.61 -5.50 -14.47
CA LYS A 102 1.96 -4.55 -13.55
C LYS A 102 2.34 -3.11 -13.90
N TYR A 103 3.59 -2.88 -14.30
CA TYR A 103 4.03 -1.57 -14.78
C TYR A 103 3.34 -1.21 -16.09
N ASN A 104 3.23 -2.14 -17.04
CA ASN A 104 2.49 -1.94 -18.28
C ASN A 104 1.03 -1.56 -17.98
N GLN A 105 0.40 -2.25 -17.01
CA GLN A 105 -0.97 -1.92 -16.63
C GLN A 105 -1.09 -0.52 -16.01
N LEU A 106 -0.14 -0.09 -15.17
CA LEU A 106 -0.13 1.29 -14.68
C LEU A 106 -0.02 2.32 -15.81
N LEU A 107 0.79 2.05 -16.83
CA LEU A 107 0.90 2.93 -18.01
C LEU A 107 -0.41 3.00 -18.80
N ARG A 108 -1.10 1.86 -18.97
CA ARG A 108 -2.43 1.83 -19.62
C ARG A 108 -3.47 2.60 -18.82
N ILE A 109 -3.49 2.44 -17.48
CA ILE A 109 -4.41 3.17 -16.60
C ILE A 109 -4.12 4.69 -16.67
N GLU A 110 -2.85 5.09 -16.66
CA GLU A 110 -2.47 6.50 -16.80
C GLU A 110 -2.91 7.07 -18.15
N GLU A 111 -2.70 6.34 -19.25
CA GLU A 111 -3.16 6.71 -20.59
C GLU A 111 -4.69 6.87 -20.64
N GLU A 112 -5.44 5.92 -20.07
CA GLU A 112 -6.91 5.94 -20.00
C GLU A 112 -7.44 7.14 -19.19
N LEU A 113 -6.82 7.44 -18.05
CA LEU A 113 -7.19 8.58 -17.21
C LEU A 113 -6.83 9.94 -17.86
N GLY A 114 -5.82 9.97 -18.73
CA GLY A 114 -5.37 11.18 -19.42
C GLY A 114 -5.11 12.34 -18.46
N ALA A 115 -5.74 13.49 -18.70
CA ALA A 115 -5.56 14.69 -17.87
C ALA A 115 -6.07 14.55 -16.42
N ALA A 116 -6.86 13.51 -16.11
CA ALA A 116 -7.32 13.22 -14.75
C ALA A 116 -6.27 12.46 -13.93
N ALA A 117 -5.26 11.85 -14.56
CA ALA A 117 -4.22 11.09 -13.87
C ALA A 117 -3.44 11.96 -12.89
N ARG A 118 -3.13 11.42 -11.70
CA ARG A 118 -2.31 12.08 -10.69
C ARG A 118 -1.28 11.10 -10.15
N TYR A 119 -0.01 11.43 -10.32
CA TYR A 119 1.09 10.74 -9.67
C TYR A 119 1.40 11.42 -8.33
N ALA A 120 1.19 10.69 -7.23
CA ALA A 120 1.33 11.25 -5.88
C ALA A 120 2.78 11.60 -5.50
N GLY A 121 3.78 10.90 -6.07
CA GLY A 121 5.20 11.13 -5.79
C GLY A 121 5.52 11.14 -4.30
N VAL A 122 6.28 12.14 -3.84
CA VAL A 122 6.62 12.30 -2.42
C VAL A 122 5.38 12.59 -1.55
N GLY A 123 4.30 13.12 -2.14
CA GLY A 123 3.04 13.36 -1.44
C GLY A 123 2.31 12.08 -1.03
N ALA A 124 2.72 10.90 -1.53
CA ALA A 124 2.15 9.61 -1.13
C ALA A 124 2.55 9.17 0.29
N TYR A 125 3.64 9.71 0.85
CA TYR A 125 4.13 9.32 2.17
C TYR A 125 3.33 10.02 3.27
N VAL A 126 2.80 9.27 4.25
CA VAL A 126 1.94 9.81 5.32
C VAL A 126 2.70 10.27 6.57
N VAL A 127 4.02 10.42 6.47
CA VAL A 127 4.87 10.80 7.62
C VAL A 127 4.47 12.17 8.15
N ARG A 128 3.93 12.22 9.36
CA ARG A 128 3.58 13.48 10.03
C ARG A 128 4.74 14.00 10.88
N PRO A 129 5.10 15.30 10.77
CA PRO A 129 6.03 15.91 11.70
C PRO A 129 5.47 15.84 13.13
N GLN A 130 6.32 15.53 14.11
CA GLN A 130 5.93 15.70 15.52
C GLN A 130 5.62 17.19 15.76
N GLY A 131 4.38 17.50 16.12
CA GLY A 131 3.95 18.86 16.50
C GLY A 131 2.97 19.55 15.55
N GLY A 132 2.61 18.95 14.41
CA GLY A 132 1.55 19.46 13.55
C GLY A 132 0.17 19.05 14.05
N GLY A 133 -0.48 19.89 14.85
CA GLY A 133 -1.93 19.82 15.04
C GLY A 133 -2.66 19.91 13.70
N ARG A 134 -3.84 19.28 13.61
CA ARG A 134 -4.77 19.54 12.51
C ARG A 134 -5.27 20.99 12.57
#